data_AF-A0A6S6P7R8-F1
#
_entry.id   AF-A0A6S6P7R8-F1
#
_cell.length_a   1.000
_cell.length_b   1.000
_cell.length_c   1.000
_cell.angle_alpha   90.00
_cell.angle_beta   90.00
_cell.angle_gamma   90.00
#
_symmetry.space_group_name_H-M   'P 1'
#
loop_
_entity.id
_entity.type
_entity.pdbx_description
1 polymer ?
#
loop_
_entity_poly.entity_id
_entity_poly.type
_entity_poly.pdbx_seq_one_letter_code
_entity_poly.pdbx_strand_id
1 'polypeptide(L)'
;MATRRAFVAYLTATVMLVAMAGSLIRPLDTASAAPVGQIWTGRFSVVSFASQKAGTSPAAQQPEADFTGQYVFKTDCASGVCIATVISGPRSTNPTVPQPLRYTWDGARWTQSYDWQWDCYMGPGAPKVWAPARSFVYYVPQRDGSLEGSWRTDILGGPCNGNVTMAVAAYPVW
;
A
#
# COMPACT_ATOMS: atom_id res chain seq x y z
N MET A 1 -30.68 78.02 -5.22
CA MET A 1 -30.56 78.38 -3.79
C MET A 1 -30.45 77.11 -2.97
N ALA A 2 -29.45 77.04 -2.09
CA ALA A 2 -29.13 75.90 -1.26
C ALA A 2 -30.11 75.73 -0.07
N THR A 3 -29.82 74.73 0.77
CA THR A 3 -30.41 74.37 2.09
C THR A 3 -31.73 73.58 2.06
N ARG A 4 -31.99 72.52 2.85
CA ARG A 4 -31.46 72.05 4.14
C ARG A 4 -31.78 70.55 4.35
N ARG A 5 -30.79 69.82 4.87
CA ARG A 5 -30.76 68.79 5.93
C ARG A 5 -32.07 68.14 6.47
N ALA A 6 -31.96 66.80 6.49
CA ALA A 6 -32.24 65.83 7.57
C ALA A 6 -33.70 65.56 7.98
N PHE A 7 -34.08 64.29 8.09
CA PHE A 7 -34.58 63.63 9.32
C PHE A 7 -34.94 62.15 9.01
N VAL A 8 -34.07 61.25 9.47
CA VAL A 8 -34.37 60.01 10.22
C VAL A 8 -35.70 59.31 9.90
N ALA A 9 -35.63 58.21 9.14
CA ALA A 9 -36.72 57.24 9.00
C ALA A 9 -36.36 55.94 9.71
N TYR A 10 -37.30 55.49 10.52
CA TYR A 10 -37.23 54.41 11.50
C TYR A 10 -37.15 53.01 10.87
N LEU A 11 -36.24 52.20 11.41
CA LEU A 11 -36.42 50.81 11.86
C LEU A 11 -37.58 50.00 11.26
N THR A 12 -37.25 48.99 10.44
CA THR A 12 -37.64 47.59 10.66
C THR A 12 -36.73 46.69 9.81
N ALA A 13 -35.62 46.21 10.40
CA ALA A 13 -34.79 45.17 9.80
C ALA A 13 -35.24 43.81 10.32
N THR A 14 -35.98 43.07 9.50
CA THR A 14 -36.25 41.65 9.68
C THR A 14 -34.94 40.86 9.67
N VAL A 15 -34.57 40.31 10.82
CA VAL A 15 -33.45 39.37 10.96
C VAL A 15 -33.87 38.04 10.33
N MET A 16 -33.41 37.74 9.11
CA MET A 16 -33.44 36.38 8.58
C MET A 16 -32.32 35.57 9.23
N LEU A 17 -32.68 34.68 10.16
CA LEU A 17 -31.82 33.60 10.62
C LEU A 17 -31.77 32.51 9.54
N VAL A 18 -30.70 32.51 8.74
CA VAL A 18 -30.36 31.37 7.87
C VAL A 18 -29.61 30.35 8.71
N ALA A 19 -30.28 29.24 9.04
CA ALA A 19 -29.65 28.09 9.69
C ALA A 19 -28.70 27.40 8.69
N MET A 20 -27.40 27.60 8.87
CA MET A 20 -26.36 26.83 8.19
C MET A 20 -26.31 25.42 8.78
N ALA A 21 -27.10 24.50 8.20
CA ALA A 21 -26.94 23.07 8.42
C ALA A 21 -25.70 22.57 7.69
N GLY A 22 -24.54 22.62 8.35
CA GLY A 22 -23.32 21.99 7.85
C GLY A 22 -23.48 20.47 7.80
N SER A 23 -23.76 19.93 6.61
CA SER A 23 -23.74 18.49 6.37
C SER A 23 -22.30 17.98 6.50
N LEU A 24 -21.98 17.42 7.67
CA LEU A 24 -20.79 16.61 7.88
C LEU A 24 -20.96 15.31 7.08
N ILE A 25 -20.55 15.32 5.81
CA ILE A 25 -20.35 14.10 5.03
C ILE A 25 -19.12 13.41 5.64
N ARG A 26 -19.34 12.54 6.63
CA ARG A 26 -18.31 11.57 7.02
C ARG A 26 -18.17 10.56 5.88
N PRO A 27 -16.95 10.20 5.44
CA PRO A 27 -16.79 9.06 4.57
C PRO A 27 -17.41 7.85 5.29
N LEU A 28 -18.26 7.09 4.60
CA LEU A 28 -18.67 5.79 5.10
C LEU A 28 -17.41 4.93 5.11
N ASP A 29 -16.90 4.61 6.29
CA ASP A 29 -16.02 3.46 6.48
C ASP A 29 -16.84 2.23 6.08
N THR A 30 -16.72 1.80 4.82
CA THR A 30 -17.22 0.50 4.41
C THR A 30 -16.45 -0.53 5.21
N ALA A 31 -17.11 -1.13 6.21
CA ALA A 31 -16.53 -2.24 6.95
C ALA A 31 -16.14 -3.34 5.94
N SER A 32 -14.83 -3.52 5.73
CA SER A 32 -14.31 -4.62 4.94
C SER A 32 -14.75 -5.93 5.60
N ALA A 33 -15.29 -6.87 4.82
CA ALA A 33 -15.69 -8.17 5.32
C ALA A 33 -14.52 -8.83 6.08
N ALA A 34 -14.76 -9.50 7.21
CA ALA A 34 -13.68 -10.17 7.94
C ALA A 34 -13.07 -11.30 7.08
N PRO A 35 -11.76 -11.59 7.18
CA PRO A 35 -11.08 -12.65 6.44
C PRO A 35 -11.41 -14.06 7.01
N VAL A 36 -12.70 -14.42 7.05
CA VAL A 36 -13.16 -15.71 7.60
C VAL A 36 -12.61 -16.86 6.76
N GLY A 37 -11.82 -17.75 7.38
CA GLY A 37 -11.13 -18.85 6.69
C GLY A 37 -9.96 -18.39 5.79
N GLN A 38 -9.61 -17.11 5.84
CA GLN A 38 -8.63 -16.44 4.98
C GLN A 38 -7.53 -15.73 5.79
N ILE A 39 -7.38 -16.14 7.06
CA ILE A 39 -6.41 -15.59 8.00
C ILE A 39 -5.00 -16.01 7.60
N TRP A 40 -4.11 -15.04 7.41
CA TRP A 40 -2.71 -15.30 7.12
C TRP A 40 -1.90 -15.42 8.42
N THR A 41 -1.87 -16.61 9.01
CA THR A 41 -1.13 -16.92 10.25
C THR A 41 -0.44 -18.27 10.13
N GLY A 42 0.80 -18.37 10.63
CA GLY A 42 1.59 -19.60 10.59
C GLY A 42 2.85 -19.47 9.75
N ARG A 43 3.45 -20.61 9.40
CA ARG A 43 4.68 -20.69 8.59
C ARG A 43 4.32 -20.75 7.12
N PHE A 44 4.97 -19.91 6.31
CA PHE A 44 4.77 -19.86 4.87
C PHE A 44 6.11 -19.78 4.15
N SER A 45 6.23 -20.49 3.02
CA SER A 45 7.24 -20.26 2.01
C SER A 45 6.71 -19.19 1.05
N VAL A 46 7.26 -17.99 1.12
CA VAL A 46 6.89 -16.85 0.26
C VAL A 46 7.83 -16.83 -0.93
N VAL A 47 7.26 -16.74 -2.11
CA VAL A 47 7.96 -16.74 -3.40
C VAL A 47 7.62 -15.46 -4.15
N SER A 48 8.64 -14.78 -4.66
CA SER A 48 8.51 -13.72 -5.65
C SER A 48 9.10 -14.21 -6.96
N PHE A 49 8.27 -14.31 -8.00
CA PHE A 49 8.64 -14.87 -9.30
C PHE A 49 9.37 -13.84 -10.17
N ALA A 50 10.54 -13.40 -9.71
CA ALA A 50 11.35 -12.38 -10.39
C ALA A 50 11.88 -12.84 -11.75
N SER A 51 11.98 -14.15 -11.98
CA SER A 51 12.34 -14.71 -13.30
C SER A 51 11.30 -14.42 -14.39
N GLN A 52 10.07 -14.09 -13.99
CA GLN A 52 8.94 -13.79 -14.87
C GLN A 52 8.47 -12.34 -14.72
N LYS A 53 9.31 -11.47 -14.14
CA LYS A 53 8.96 -10.06 -13.98
C LYS A 53 8.79 -9.38 -15.34
N ALA A 54 7.95 -8.36 -15.36
CA ALA A 54 7.67 -7.55 -16.53
C ALA A 54 7.53 -6.08 -16.12
N GLY A 55 7.57 -5.17 -17.10
CA GLY A 55 7.37 -3.75 -16.86
C GLY A 55 8.15 -2.86 -17.81
N THR A 56 8.06 -1.56 -17.57
CA THR A 56 8.69 -0.53 -18.42
C THR A 56 10.11 -0.16 -17.98
N SER A 57 10.51 -0.53 -16.76
CA SER A 57 11.87 -0.28 -16.28
C SER A 57 12.88 -1.18 -16.99
N PRO A 58 14.10 -0.70 -17.29
CA PRO A 58 15.20 -1.58 -17.69
C PRO A 58 15.44 -2.73 -16.71
N ALA A 59 15.18 -2.52 -15.41
CA ALA A 59 15.31 -3.57 -14.38
C ALA A 59 14.33 -4.74 -14.59
N ALA A 60 13.17 -4.51 -15.23
CA ALA A 60 12.22 -5.57 -15.54
C ALA A 60 12.74 -6.53 -16.62
N GLN A 61 13.66 -6.07 -17.47
CA GLN A 61 14.25 -6.87 -18.56
C GLN A 61 15.51 -7.62 -18.13
N GLN A 62 16.02 -7.35 -16.93
CA GLN A 62 17.21 -8.00 -16.41
C GLN A 62 16.88 -9.39 -15.88
N PRO A 63 17.60 -10.45 -16.30
CA PRO A 63 17.44 -11.78 -15.73
C PRO A 63 17.68 -11.77 -14.22
N GLU A 64 16.76 -12.37 -13.48
CA GLU A 64 16.80 -12.44 -12.02
C GLU A 64 16.17 -13.77 -11.59
N ALA A 65 16.80 -14.45 -10.63
CA ALA A 65 16.26 -15.70 -10.09
C ALA A 65 15.07 -15.40 -9.17
N ASP A 66 14.16 -16.36 -9.04
CA ASP A 66 13.06 -16.23 -8.08
C ASP A 66 13.59 -16.12 -6.65
N PHE A 67 12.93 -15.29 -5.86
CA PHE A 67 13.25 -15.12 -4.45
C PHE A 67 12.33 -16.01 -3.63
N THR A 68 12.90 -16.81 -2.73
CA THR A 68 12.13 -17.61 -1.78
C THR A 68 12.60 -17.33 -0.36
N GLY A 69 11.66 -17.16 0.56
CA GLY A 69 11.94 -17.03 1.99
C GLY A 69 10.86 -17.69 2.83
N GLN A 70 11.28 -18.36 3.91
CA GLN A 70 10.34 -18.90 4.90
C GLN A 70 10.08 -17.88 6.01
N TYR A 71 8.81 -17.55 6.24
CA TYR A 71 8.37 -16.55 7.19
C TYR A 71 7.32 -17.12 8.14
N VAL A 72 7.23 -16.51 9.32
CA VAL A 72 6.14 -16.73 10.27
C VAL A 72 5.28 -15.48 10.31
N PHE A 73 3.98 -15.65 10.05
CA PHE A 73 2.98 -14.59 10.10
C PHE A 73 2.12 -14.72 11.35
N LYS A 74 1.75 -13.57 11.92
CA LYS A 74 0.71 -13.45 12.95
C LYS A 74 -0.29 -12.40 12.52
N THR A 75 -1.56 -12.77 12.41
CA THR A 75 -2.66 -11.85 12.18
C THR A 75 -3.25 -11.34 13.50
N ASP A 76 -3.54 -10.05 13.57
CA ASP A 76 -4.34 -9.41 14.63
C ASP A 76 -5.49 -8.62 13.99
N CYS A 77 -6.71 -8.80 14.50
CA CYS A 77 -7.93 -8.12 14.05
C CYS A 77 -8.61 -7.32 15.18
N ALA A 78 -7.98 -7.18 16.35
CA ALA A 78 -8.62 -6.63 17.54
C ALA A 78 -9.08 -5.16 17.38
N SER A 79 -8.47 -4.41 16.47
CA SER A 79 -8.81 -3.00 16.20
C SER A 79 -9.97 -2.82 15.21
N GLY A 80 -10.59 -3.90 14.73
CA GLY A 80 -11.56 -3.88 13.64
C GLY A 80 -10.92 -3.89 12.25
N VAL A 81 -9.59 -3.79 12.16
CA VAL A 81 -8.82 -3.99 10.93
C VAL A 81 -7.89 -5.18 11.13
N CYS A 82 -7.92 -6.13 10.20
CA CYS A 82 -7.02 -7.28 10.24
C CYS A 82 -5.66 -6.96 9.62
N ILE A 83 -4.59 -7.19 10.37
CA ILE A 83 -3.21 -6.97 9.95
C ILE A 83 -2.39 -8.24 10.17
N ALA A 84 -1.88 -8.82 9.08
CA ALA A 84 -0.91 -9.91 9.10
C ALA A 84 0.51 -9.33 9.18
N THR A 85 1.24 -9.66 10.25
CA THR A 85 2.61 -9.17 10.50
C THR A 85 3.60 -10.32 10.41
N VAL A 86 4.70 -10.11 9.69
CA VAL A 86 5.85 -11.01 9.72
C VAL A 86 6.55 -10.89 11.07
N ILE A 87 6.60 -11.97 11.84
CA ILE A 87 7.22 -12.02 13.17
C ILE A 87 8.54 -12.81 13.20
N SER A 88 8.86 -13.57 12.15
CA SER A 88 10.12 -14.29 11.98
C SER A 88 10.37 -14.60 10.50
N GLY A 89 11.63 -14.72 10.10
CA GLY A 89 12.06 -15.00 8.73
C GLY A 89 13.30 -14.17 8.30
N PRO A 90 13.78 -14.34 7.06
CA PRO A 90 14.94 -13.62 6.57
C PRO A 90 14.64 -12.12 6.42
N ARG A 91 15.60 -11.28 6.79
CA ARG A 91 15.52 -9.83 6.61
C ARG A 91 15.99 -9.43 5.21
N SER A 92 15.40 -8.36 4.68
CA SER A 92 15.86 -7.73 3.44
C SER A 92 17.33 -7.29 3.58
N THR A 93 18.14 -7.57 2.56
CA THR A 93 19.51 -7.04 2.44
C THR A 93 19.51 -5.54 2.11
N ASN A 94 18.40 -5.03 1.60
CA ASN A 94 18.16 -3.61 1.43
C ASN A 94 17.51 -3.04 2.71
N PRO A 95 18.24 -2.23 3.50
CA PRO A 95 17.77 -1.74 4.79
C PRO A 95 16.65 -0.69 4.68
N THR A 96 16.35 -0.21 3.48
CA THR A 96 15.27 0.77 3.24
C THR A 96 13.90 0.13 3.07
N VAL A 97 13.85 -1.21 2.90
CA VAL A 97 12.59 -1.96 2.91
C VAL A 97 12.07 -2.02 4.35
N PRO A 98 10.80 -1.67 4.60
CA PRO A 98 10.26 -1.60 5.96
C PRO A 98 10.28 -2.96 6.66
N GLN A 99 10.50 -2.93 7.97
CA GLN A 99 10.48 -4.11 8.83
C GLN A 99 9.71 -3.79 10.13
N PRO A 100 8.84 -4.71 10.62
CA PRO A 100 8.39 -5.92 9.94
C PRO A 100 7.50 -5.59 8.74
N LEU A 101 7.39 -6.53 7.78
CA LEU A 101 6.37 -6.45 6.74
C LEU A 101 4.98 -6.65 7.37
N ARG A 102 4.02 -5.84 6.94
CA ARG A 102 2.64 -5.81 7.44
C ARG A 102 1.67 -5.74 6.29
N TYR A 103 0.71 -6.66 6.27
CA TYR A 103 -0.31 -6.71 5.24
C TYR A 103 -1.67 -6.44 5.88
N THR A 104 -2.38 -5.47 5.34
CA THR A 104 -3.72 -5.08 5.79
C THR A 104 -4.77 -5.75 4.91
N TRP A 105 -5.78 -6.32 5.53
CA TRP A 105 -6.92 -6.88 4.82
C TRP A 105 -7.78 -5.78 4.21
N ASP A 106 -8.04 -5.83 2.90
CA ASP A 106 -8.86 -4.82 2.19
C ASP A 106 -10.34 -5.24 2.05
N GLY A 107 -10.71 -6.44 2.48
CA GLY A 107 -12.04 -7.04 2.27
C GLY A 107 -12.02 -8.23 1.30
N ALA A 108 -10.96 -8.39 0.52
CA ALA A 108 -10.77 -9.52 -0.39
C ALA A 108 -9.32 -10.04 -0.44
N ARG A 109 -8.35 -9.22 -0.05
CA ARG A 109 -6.92 -9.45 -0.25
C ARG A 109 -6.10 -8.87 0.90
N TRP A 110 -4.95 -9.47 1.14
CA TRP A 110 -3.91 -8.94 2.02
C TRP A 110 -3.02 -8.00 1.24
N THR A 111 -2.92 -6.73 1.64
CA THR A 111 -2.25 -5.69 0.86
C THR A 111 -1.17 -4.97 1.65
N GLN A 112 -0.12 -4.52 0.99
CA GLN A 112 0.89 -3.64 1.59
C GLN A 112 1.40 -2.64 0.55
N SER A 113 1.50 -1.38 0.97
CA SER A 113 2.19 -0.32 0.24
C SER A 113 3.37 0.18 1.05
N TYR A 114 4.50 0.47 0.41
CA TYR A 114 5.65 1.07 1.08
C TYR A 114 6.59 1.78 0.12
N ASP A 115 7.29 2.78 0.66
CA ASP A 115 8.37 3.48 -0.02
C ASP A 115 9.71 2.89 0.41
N TRP A 116 10.67 2.81 -0.52
CA TRP A 116 12.02 2.28 -0.31
C TRP A 116 12.98 2.80 -1.38
N GLN A 117 14.26 2.45 -1.29
CA GLN A 117 15.27 2.83 -2.29
C GLN A 117 15.57 1.62 -3.19
N TRP A 118 15.27 1.73 -4.49
CA TRP A 118 15.65 0.73 -5.49
C TRP A 118 17.15 0.78 -5.78
N ASP A 119 17.82 -0.38 -5.70
CA ASP A 119 19.22 -0.54 -6.14
C ASP A 119 19.21 -0.86 -7.64
N CYS A 120 19.53 0.13 -8.48
CA CYS A 120 19.58 -0.08 -9.92
C CYS A 120 20.86 -0.86 -10.28
N TYR A 121 20.69 -2.09 -10.76
CA TYR A 121 21.82 -2.91 -11.20
C TYR A 121 22.41 -2.35 -12.50
N MET A 122 23.63 -1.81 -12.39
CA MET A 122 24.38 -1.19 -13.49
C MET A 122 25.38 -2.14 -14.17
N GLY A 123 25.37 -3.43 -13.82
CA GLY A 123 26.32 -4.43 -14.29
C GLY A 123 27.38 -4.83 -13.26
N PRO A 124 28.17 -5.89 -13.52
CA PRO A 124 29.17 -6.38 -12.58
C PRO A 124 30.25 -5.32 -12.29
N GLY A 125 30.56 -5.11 -11.01
CA GLY A 125 31.62 -4.17 -10.57
C GLY A 125 31.23 -2.69 -10.64
N ALA A 126 30.06 -2.35 -11.16
CA ALA A 126 29.57 -0.98 -11.18
C ALA A 126 29.08 -0.54 -9.78
N PRO A 127 29.26 0.74 -9.38
CA PRO A 127 28.69 1.26 -8.16
C PRO A 127 27.16 1.17 -8.13
N LYS A 128 26.59 1.04 -6.94
CA LYS A 128 25.14 1.09 -6.72
C LYS A 128 24.58 2.45 -7.11
N VAL A 129 23.48 2.45 -7.85
CA VAL A 129 22.73 3.66 -8.17
C VAL A 129 21.35 3.55 -7.55
N TRP A 130 21.12 4.33 -6.49
CA TRP A 130 19.86 4.30 -5.75
C TRP A 130 18.84 5.26 -6.35
N ALA A 131 17.58 4.82 -6.44
CA ALA A 131 16.46 5.66 -6.82
C ALA A 131 15.28 5.45 -5.85
N PRO A 132 14.51 6.50 -5.50
CA PRO A 132 13.27 6.32 -4.75
C PRO A 132 12.31 5.39 -5.50
N ALA A 133 11.63 4.52 -4.77
CA ALA A 133 10.66 3.60 -5.31
C ALA A 133 9.47 3.40 -4.38
N ARG A 134 8.32 3.11 -4.97
CA ARG A 134 7.09 2.77 -4.25
C ARG A 134 6.62 1.40 -4.69
N SER A 135 6.40 0.52 -3.72
CA SER A 135 5.83 -0.78 -3.95
C SER A 135 4.38 -0.87 -3.49
N PHE A 136 3.59 -1.62 -4.24
CA PHE A 136 2.30 -2.15 -3.84
C PHE A 136 2.31 -3.65 -4.08
N VAL A 137 1.92 -4.42 -3.07
CA VAL A 137 1.79 -5.87 -3.15
C VAL A 137 0.43 -6.28 -2.60
N TYR A 138 -0.17 -7.28 -3.23
CA TYR A 138 -1.34 -7.94 -2.69
C TYR A 138 -1.23 -9.47 -2.79
N TYR A 139 -1.95 -10.15 -1.91
CA TYR A 139 -2.11 -11.59 -1.86
C TYR A 139 -3.59 -11.92 -1.71
N VAL A 140 -4.09 -12.79 -2.58
CA VAL A 140 -5.43 -13.36 -2.58
C VAL A 140 -5.37 -14.76 -1.97
N PRO A 141 -6.07 -15.02 -0.86
CA PRO A 141 -6.17 -16.36 -0.29
C PRO A 141 -6.85 -17.34 -1.25
N GLN A 142 -6.26 -18.53 -1.37
CA GLN A 142 -6.77 -19.64 -2.18
C GLN A 142 -7.44 -20.70 -1.32
N ARG A 143 -8.22 -21.58 -1.95
CA ARG A 143 -8.97 -22.65 -1.25
C ARG A 143 -8.06 -23.69 -0.59
N ASP A 144 -6.88 -23.90 -1.14
CA ASP A 144 -5.87 -24.84 -0.63
C ASP A 144 -5.01 -24.26 0.51
N GLY A 145 -5.30 -23.03 0.94
CA GLY A 145 -4.56 -22.31 1.98
C GLY A 145 -3.31 -21.59 1.47
N SER A 146 -2.96 -21.71 0.19
CA SER A 146 -1.96 -20.84 -0.43
C SER A 146 -2.51 -19.42 -0.60
N LEU A 147 -1.61 -18.49 -0.88
CA LEU A 147 -1.97 -17.15 -1.32
C LEU A 147 -1.24 -16.85 -2.62
N GLU A 148 -1.89 -16.13 -3.52
CA GLU A 148 -1.32 -15.72 -4.82
C GLU A 148 -1.60 -14.25 -5.08
N GLY A 149 -0.71 -13.56 -5.78
CA GLY A 149 -0.97 -12.19 -6.16
C GLY A 149 0.14 -11.55 -6.98
N SER A 150 0.30 -10.25 -6.81
CA SER A 150 1.28 -9.48 -7.57
C SER A 150 1.98 -8.45 -6.69
N TRP A 151 3.26 -8.26 -6.94
CA TRP A 151 4.07 -7.19 -6.41
C TRP A 151 4.50 -6.27 -7.54
N ARG A 152 4.03 -5.02 -7.47
CA ARG A 152 4.41 -3.95 -8.36
C ARG A 152 5.31 -2.96 -7.64
N THR A 153 6.33 -2.48 -8.32
CA THR A 153 7.19 -1.38 -7.88
C THR A 153 7.31 -0.34 -8.98
N ASP A 154 7.02 0.91 -8.64
CA ASP A 154 7.28 2.08 -9.49
C ASP A 154 8.59 2.73 -9.01
N ILE A 155 9.56 2.86 -9.92
CA ILE A 155 10.90 3.41 -9.67
C ILE A 155 10.92 4.85 -10.18
N LEU A 156 11.08 5.81 -9.27
CA LEU A 156 10.74 7.22 -9.46
C LEU A 156 11.94 8.06 -9.97
N GLY A 157 12.85 7.44 -10.72
CA GLY A 157 14.00 8.15 -11.30
C GLY A 157 15.20 7.26 -11.58
N GLY A 158 16.30 7.91 -11.96
CA GLY A 158 17.56 7.25 -12.26
C GLY A 158 17.52 6.34 -13.48
N PRO A 159 18.58 5.53 -13.69
CA PRO A 159 18.70 4.68 -14.87
C PRO A 159 17.65 3.55 -14.94
N CYS A 160 17.08 3.16 -13.80
CA CYS A 160 16.03 2.14 -13.73
C CYS A 160 14.60 2.73 -13.67
N ASN A 161 14.39 4.00 -14.02
CA ASN A 161 13.06 4.61 -14.03
C ASN A 161 12.05 3.76 -14.83
N GLY A 162 10.85 3.61 -14.29
CA GLY A 162 9.76 2.84 -14.88
C GLY A 162 9.06 2.01 -13.81
N ASN A 163 8.48 0.87 -14.22
CA ASN A 163 7.90 -0.07 -13.28
C ASN A 163 8.46 -1.49 -13.47
N VAL A 164 8.36 -2.27 -12.40
CA VAL A 164 8.59 -3.71 -12.36
C VAL A 164 7.38 -4.34 -11.69
N THR A 165 6.81 -5.38 -12.29
CA THR A 165 5.72 -6.17 -11.74
C THR A 165 6.12 -7.63 -11.80
N MET A 166 5.92 -8.36 -10.70
CA MET A 166 6.14 -9.81 -10.65
C MET A 166 4.98 -10.49 -9.93
N ALA A 167 4.75 -11.76 -10.25
CA ALA A 167 3.83 -12.59 -9.50
C ALA A 167 4.44 -12.91 -8.13
N VAL A 168 3.59 -13.12 -7.13
CA VAL A 168 3.99 -13.58 -5.80
C VAL A 168 3.07 -14.69 -5.33
N ALA A 169 3.60 -15.59 -4.52
CA ALA A 169 2.82 -16.63 -3.86
C ALA A 169 3.32 -16.88 -2.43
N ALA A 170 2.46 -17.43 -1.59
CA ALA A 170 2.81 -17.90 -0.25
C ALA A 170 2.17 -19.27 -0.01
N TYR A 171 3.00 -20.27 0.25
CA TYR A 171 2.56 -21.65 0.47
C TYR A 171 2.71 -22.02 1.95
N PRO A 172 1.68 -22.56 2.60
CA PRO A 172 1.80 -23.07 3.96
C PRO A 172 2.94 -24.10 4.08
N VAL A 173 3.67 -24.03 5.19
CA VAL A 173 4.67 -25.04 5.56
C VAL A 173 4.14 -25.76 6.79
N TRP A 174 3.79 -27.03 6.59
CA TRP A 174 3.22 -27.91 7.63
C TRP A 174 4.31 -28.60 8.43
#